data_AF-A0A560LDU0-F1
#
_entry.id   AF-A0A560LDU0-F1
#
_cell.length_a   1.000
_cell.length_b   1.000
_cell.length_c   1.000
_cell.angle_alpha   90.00
_cell.angle_beta   90.00
_cell.angle_gamma   90.00
#
_symmetry.space_group_name_H-M   'P 1'
#
loop_
_entity.id
_entity.type
_entity.pdbx_description
1 polymer ?
#
loop_
_entity_poly.entity_id
_entity_poly.type
_entity_poly.pdbx_seq_one_letter_code
_entity_poly.pdbx_strand_id
1 'polypeptide(L)'
;MKLRLVSGDETNDLALLQAPSPFKDVAKIRQNPIPVGNGVVAIGYPYHGLLTSDFTVTTGIVSSLSGILNDTRFLQISAAVQPGNSGGPLFDLGGSVVGVVAAKLDAVTVARATGTIPENINFAIKTGALRDFLDNSAVQYQTAEWRDSLKRETPEIAKDARGYTLLIVCKVNEQSAGAKKP
;
A
#
# COMPACT_ATOMS: atom_id res chain seq x y z
N MET A 1 5.54 -7.44 18.91
CA MET A 1 4.90 -6.17 19.33
C MET A 1 3.41 -6.26 19.07
N LYS A 2 2.55 -5.76 19.97
CA LYS A 2 1.10 -5.69 19.75
C LYS A 2 0.74 -4.27 19.30
N LEU A 3 -0.09 -4.16 18.26
CA LEU A 3 -0.60 -2.89 17.75
C LEU A 3 -2.03 -2.67 18.25
N ARG A 4 -2.43 -1.40 18.38
CA ARG A 4 -3.81 -1.00 18.70
C ARG A 4 -4.45 -0.36 17.48
N LEU A 5 -5.65 -0.80 17.11
CA LEU A 5 -6.46 -0.10 16.11
C LEU A 5 -6.94 1.23 16.70
N VAL A 6 -6.63 2.33 16.03
CA VAL A 6 -7.02 3.69 16.42
C VAL A 6 -8.23 4.15 15.62
N SER A 7 -8.21 3.92 14.30
CA SER A 7 -9.27 4.31 13.37
C SER A 7 -9.26 3.38 12.16
N GLY A 8 -10.41 3.21 11.52
CA GLY A 8 -10.56 2.45 10.29
C GLY A 8 -11.54 3.17 9.36
N ASP A 9 -11.22 3.18 8.07
CA ASP A 9 -12.04 3.72 7.00
C ASP A 9 -12.29 2.60 5.99
N GLU A 10 -13.40 1.89 6.17
CA GLU A 10 -13.81 0.78 5.30
C GLU A 10 -14.10 1.24 3.86
N THR A 11 -14.52 2.50 3.69
CA THR A 11 -14.84 3.05 2.38
C THR A 11 -13.57 3.21 1.55
N ASN A 12 -12.52 3.74 2.16
CA ASN A 12 -11.23 3.97 1.51
C ASN A 12 -10.21 2.84 1.71
N ASP A 13 -10.57 1.80 2.46
CA ASP A 13 -9.72 0.63 2.76
C ASP A 13 -8.41 1.04 3.45
N LEU A 14 -8.53 1.89 4.49
CA LEU A 14 -7.42 2.39 5.29
C LEU A 14 -7.64 2.06 6.78
N ALA A 15 -6.54 1.79 7.49
CA ALA A 15 -6.55 1.60 8.93
C ALA A 15 -5.35 2.30 9.58
N LEU A 16 -5.60 2.94 10.72
CA LEU A 16 -4.56 3.55 11.55
C LEU A 16 -4.28 2.64 12.74
N LEU A 17 -3.04 2.14 12.80
CA LEU A 17 -2.55 1.32 13.90
C LEU A 17 -1.52 2.07 14.72
N GLN A 18 -1.62 1.98 16.04
CA GLN A 18 -0.65 2.55 16.98
C GLN A 18 0.26 1.46 17.54
N ALA A 19 1.57 1.72 17.45
CA ALA A 19 2.60 0.97 18.15
C ALA A 19 2.82 1.52 19.57
N PRO A 20 3.28 0.70 20.53
CA PRO A 20 3.58 1.12 21.89
C PRO A 20 4.72 2.14 21.99
N SER A 21 5.60 2.20 20.98
CA SER A 21 6.73 3.13 20.91
C SER A 21 6.81 3.76 19.52
N PRO A 22 7.34 4.99 19.40
CA PRO A 22 7.58 5.63 18.11
C PRO A 22 8.56 4.85 17.23
N PHE A 23 8.38 4.95 15.92
CA PHE A 23 9.36 4.45 14.94
C PHE A 23 10.46 5.47 14.71
N LYS A 24 11.68 5.00 14.44
CA LYS A 24 12.84 5.85 14.16
C LYS A 24 12.74 6.52 12.79
N ASP A 25 12.35 5.73 11.79
CA ASP A 25 12.27 6.15 10.40
C ASP A 25 10.81 6.17 9.96
N VAL A 26 10.42 7.20 9.21
CA VAL A 26 9.07 7.38 8.66
C VAL A 26 9.16 7.79 7.20
N ALA A 27 8.24 7.28 6.39
CA ALA A 27 8.17 7.66 4.98
C ALA A 27 7.63 9.08 4.81
N LYS A 28 8.05 9.76 3.73
CA LYS A 28 7.49 11.04 3.31
C LYS A 28 6.45 10.82 2.23
N ILE A 29 5.36 11.59 2.25
CA ILE A 29 4.29 11.54 1.25
C ILE A 29 4.57 12.56 0.15
N ARG A 30 4.58 12.15 -1.12
CA ARG A 30 4.82 13.05 -2.26
C ARG A 30 3.79 14.17 -2.29
N GLN A 31 4.22 15.42 -2.21
CA GLN A 31 3.37 16.61 -2.08
C GLN A 31 2.36 16.74 -3.22
N ASN A 32 2.85 16.63 -4.45
CA ASN A 32 2.04 16.76 -5.66
C ASN A 32 1.56 15.41 -6.19
N PRO A 33 0.39 15.35 -6.88
CA PRO A 33 -0.07 14.14 -7.54
C PRO A 33 0.98 13.55 -8.50
N ILE A 34 1.06 12.23 -8.56
CA ILE A 34 1.91 11.53 -9.53
C ILE A 34 1.23 11.49 -10.91
N PRO A 35 1.92 11.87 -12.00
CA PRO A 35 1.39 11.74 -13.37
C PRO A 35 1.34 10.29 -13.88
N VAL A 36 0.53 10.04 -14.92
CA VAL A 36 0.54 8.78 -15.68
C VAL A 36 1.90 8.56 -16.34
N GLY A 37 2.31 7.30 -16.47
CA GLY A 37 3.58 6.88 -17.07
C GLY A 37 4.79 7.03 -16.14
N ASN A 38 4.64 7.63 -14.96
CA ASN A 38 5.72 7.75 -13.99
C ASN A 38 6.03 6.40 -13.36
N GLY A 39 7.32 6.11 -13.19
CA GLY A 39 7.80 4.89 -12.56
C GLY A 39 7.44 4.84 -11.08
N VAL A 40 7.07 3.64 -10.63
CA VAL A 40 6.70 3.37 -9.23
C VAL A 40 7.36 2.10 -8.73
N VAL A 41 7.54 2.03 -7.41
CA VAL A 41 8.10 0.89 -6.70
C VAL A 41 7.10 0.49 -5.61
N ALA A 42 6.56 -0.73 -5.69
CA ALA A 42 5.71 -1.31 -4.65
C ALA A 42 6.54 -2.24 -3.77
N ILE A 43 6.34 -2.13 -2.45
CA ILE A 43 7.12 -2.84 -1.46
C ILE A 43 6.17 -3.46 -0.44
N GLY A 44 6.37 -4.75 -0.13
CA GLY A 44 5.47 -5.49 0.75
C GLY A 44 5.99 -6.88 1.09
N TYR A 45 5.13 -7.71 1.69
CA TYR A 45 5.46 -9.07 2.15
C TYR A 45 4.47 -10.08 1.56
N PRO A 46 4.50 -10.29 0.23
CA PRO A 46 3.55 -11.16 -0.44
C PRO A 46 3.74 -12.61 0.00
N TYR A 47 2.64 -13.29 0.28
CA TYR A 47 2.64 -14.70 0.68
C TYR A 47 3.69 -15.05 1.75
N HIS A 48 3.85 -14.17 2.75
CA HIS A 48 4.82 -14.36 3.83
C HIS A 48 4.68 -15.75 4.46
N GLY A 49 5.79 -16.49 4.52
CA GLY A 49 5.84 -17.87 5.06
C GLY A 49 5.42 -18.97 4.08
N LEU A 50 4.88 -18.64 2.90
CA LEU A 50 4.57 -19.60 1.83
C LEU A 50 5.59 -19.53 0.68
N LEU A 51 5.95 -18.33 0.23
CA LEU A 51 6.92 -18.14 -0.86
C LEU A 51 8.27 -17.61 -0.37
N THR A 52 8.24 -16.56 0.44
CA THR A 52 9.42 -15.96 1.07
C THR A 52 9.05 -15.38 2.43
N SER A 53 10.03 -15.27 3.33
CA SER A 53 9.86 -14.56 4.60
C SER A 53 10.33 -13.11 4.54
N ASP A 54 11.05 -12.74 3.48
CA ASP A 54 11.56 -11.40 3.25
C ASP A 54 10.57 -10.52 2.51
N PHE A 55 10.74 -9.20 2.64
CA PHE A 55 10.00 -8.22 1.86
C PHE A 55 10.38 -8.33 0.37
N THR A 56 9.42 -8.09 -0.51
CA THR A 56 9.64 -8.08 -1.96
C THR A 56 9.53 -6.67 -2.51
N VAL A 57 10.19 -6.46 -3.65
CA VAL A 57 10.18 -5.20 -4.38
C VAL A 57 9.66 -5.49 -5.79
N THR A 58 8.63 -4.79 -6.20
CA THR A 58 8.13 -4.83 -7.58
C THR A 58 8.11 -3.43 -8.16
N THR A 59 8.34 -3.32 -9.47
CA THR A 59 8.38 -2.03 -10.17
C THR A 59 7.36 -2.01 -11.28
N GLY A 60 6.95 -0.81 -11.68
CA GLY A 60 6.01 -0.59 -12.76
C GLY A 60 5.83 0.90 -13.01
N ILE A 61 4.67 1.26 -13.55
CA ILE A 61 4.28 2.65 -13.78
C ILE A 61 2.88 2.92 -13.20
N VAL A 62 2.54 4.19 -13.07
CA VAL A 62 1.15 4.63 -13.00
C VAL A 62 0.52 4.49 -14.37
N SER A 63 -0.44 3.57 -14.51
CA SER A 63 -1.16 3.31 -15.76
C SER A 63 -2.38 4.23 -15.93
N SER A 64 -3.05 4.60 -14.85
CA SER A 64 -4.21 5.51 -14.84
C SER A 64 -4.32 6.22 -13.50
N LEU A 65 -4.95 7.40 -13.50
CA LEU A 65 -5.28 8.16 -12.30
C LEU A 65 -6.67 7.81 -11.74
N SER A 66 -7.31 6.74 -12.21
CA SER A 66 -8.59 6.29 -11.68
C SER A 66 -8.62 4.77 -11.58
N GLY A 67 -9.40 4.28 -10.62
CA GLY A 67 -9.68 2.86 -10.43
C GLY A 67 -10.82 2.35 -11.30
N ILE A 68 -11.34 1.18 -10.91
CA ILE A 68 -12.53 0.55 -11.49
C ILE A 68 -13.70 1.55 -11.49
N LEU A 69 -14.46 1.58 -12.59
CA LEU A 69 -15.61 2.48 -12.76
C LEU A 69 -15.28 3.98 -12.55
N ASN A 70 -14.07 4.40 -12.92
CA ASN A 70 -13.56 5.76 -12.75
C ASN A 70 -13.48 6.23 -11.29
N ASP A 71 -13.30 5.32 -10.34
CA ASP A 71 -13.10 5.68 -8.93
C ASP A 71 -11.82 6.53 -8.78
N THR A 72 -12.00 7.83 -8.54
CA THR A 72 -10.93 8.82 -8.50
C THR A 72 -10.03 8.70 -7.27
N ARG A 73 -10.36 7.83 -6.32
CA ARG A 73 -9.57 7.59 -5.10
C ARG A 73 -8.36 6.70 -5.36
N PHE A 74 -8.36 5.98 -6.49
CA PHE A 74 -7.33 5.00 -6.81
C PHE A 74 -6.42 5.46 -7.97
N LEU A 75 -5.18 4.99 -7.93
CA LEU A 75 -4.28 4.88 -9.07
C LEU A 75 -4.39 3.45 -9.61
N GLN A 76 -4.38 3.29 -10.93
CA GLN A 76 -4.06 2.01 -11.55
C GLN A 76 -2.56 1.93 -11.78
N ILE A 77 -1.95 0.80 -11.44
CA ILE A 77 -0.52 0.56 -11.58
C ILE A 77 -0.24 -0.77 -12.30
N SER A 78 0.88 -0.82 -13.02
CA SER A 78 1.36 -2.06 -13.64
C SER A 78 2.32 -2.86 -12.75
N ALA A 79 2.78 -2.28 -11.63
CA ALA A 79 3.62 -2.99 -10.67
C ALA A 79 2.89 -4.24 -10.18
N ALA A 80 3.59 -5.37 -10.16
CA ALA A 80 3.02 -6.63 -9.73
C ALA A 80 2.61 -6.54 -8.25
N VAL A 81 1.33 -6.75 -7.97
CA VAL A 81 0.75 -6.78 -6.62
C VAL A 81 0.15 -8.16 -6.38
N GLN A 82 0.41 -8.70 -5.19
CA GLN A 82 -0.09 -10.00 -4.75
C GLN A 82 -0.62 -9.87 -3.31
N PRO A 83 -1.46 -10.81 -2.84
CA PRO A 83 -1.82 -10.91 -1.43
C PRO A 83 -0.58 -10.81 -0.52
N GLY A 84 -0.61 -9.85 0.42
CA GLY A 84 0.52 -9.48 1.29
C GLY A 84 1.27 -8.21 0.89
N ASN A 85 1.00 -7.66 -0.31
CA ASN A 85 1.38 -6.27 -0.64
C ASN A 85 0.31 -5.25 -0.22
N SER A 86 -0.92 -5.69 0.06
CA SER A 86 -2.02 -4.80 0.48
C SER A 86 -1.66 -4.07 1.78
N GLY A 87 -1.89 -2.76 1.80
CA GLY A 87 -1.46 -1.87 2.88
C GLY A 87 0.01 -1.44 2.81
N GLY A 88 0.81 -2.03 1.91
CA GLY A 88 2.19 -1.65 1.66
C GLY A 88 2.31 -0.32 0.90
N PRO A 89 3.42 0.39 1.05
CA PRO A 89 3.63 1.65 0.37
C PRO A 89 3.94 1.48 -1.13
N LEU A 90 3.42 2.40 -1.93
CA LEU A 90 3.81 2.63 -3.31
C LEU A 90 4.67 3.90 -3.37
N PHE A 91 5.91 3.80 -3.83
CA PHE A 91 6.84 4.92 -3.94
C PHE A 91 6.97 5.42 -5.38
N ASP A 92 7.22 6.70 -5.56
CA ASP A 92 7.86 7.19 -6.78
C ASP A 92 9.36 6.91 -6.78
N LEU A 93 10.03 7.23 -7.90
CA LEU A 93 11.47 7.06 -8.03
C LEU A 93 12.30 8.03 -7.19
N GLY A 94 11.68 8.89 -6.37
CA GLY A 94 12.34 9.75 -5.39
C GLY A 94 12.30 9.16 -3.99
N GLY A 95 11.61 8.03 -3.82
CA GLY A 95 11.39 7.38 -2.53
C GLY A 95 10.26 8.01 -1.72
N SER A 96 9.40 8.84 -2.33
CA SER A 96 8.24 9.42 -1.66
C SER A 96 7.00 8.57 -1.91
N VAL A 97 6.16 8.40 -0.88
CA VAL A 97 4.92 7.64 -0.99
C VAL A 97 3.95 8.38 -1.92
N VAL A 98 3.50 7.67 -2.95
CA VAL A 98 2.49 8.12 -3.92
C VAL A 98 1.17 7.37 -3.80
N GLY A 99 1.12 6.34 -2.98
CA GLY A 99 -0.11 5.67 -2.61
C GLY A 99 0.09 4.50 -1.65
N VAL A 100 -1.03 3.89 -1.26
CA VAL A 100 -1.06 2.66 -0.46
C VAL A 100 -1.62 1.55 -1.34
N VAL A 101 -0.86 0.47 -1.53
CA VAL A 101 -1.27 -0.64 -2.39
C VAL A 101 -2.57 -1.25 -1.85
N ALA A 102 -3.57 -1.39 -2.72
CA ALA A 102 -4.86 -1.98 -2.39
C ALA A 102 -5.05 -3.28 -3.18
N ALA A 103 -5.42 -4.36 -2.48
CA ALA A 103 -5.81 -5.60 -3.13
C ALA A 103 -7.22 -5.45 -3.73
N LYS A 104 -7.32 -4.79 -4.89
CA LYS A 104 -8.62 -4.57 -5.56
C LYS A 104 -8.60 -5.02 -7.02
N LEU A 105 -8.52 -6.33 -7.23
CA LEU A 105 -9.15 -6.95 -8.39
C LEU A 105 -9.33 -8.42 -8.07
N ASP A 106 -10.57 -8.87 -7.93
CA ASP A 106 -10.83 -10.31 -7.94
C ASP A 106 -10.71 -10.79 -9.39
N ALA A 107 -9.48 -11.18 -9.76
CA ALA A 107 -9.15 -11.66 -11.09
C ALA A 107 -10.04 -12.86 -11.50
N VAL A 108 -10.53 -13.66 -10.54
CA VAL A 108 -11.44 -14.79 -10.81
C VAL A 108 -12.83 -14.27 -11.18
N THR A 109 -13.34 -13.30 -10.43
CA THR A 109 -14.64 -12.68 -10.74
C THR A 109 -14.62 -11.98 -12.10
N VAL A 110 -13.55 -11.23 -12.41
CA VAL A 110 -13.41 -10.59 -13.73
C VAL A 110 -13.28 -11.64 -14.83
N ALA A 111 -12.43 -12.66 -14.65
CA ALA A 111 -12.27 -13.72 -15.64
C ALA A 111 -13.56 -14.49 -15.93
N ARG A 112 -14.41 -14.71 -14.93
CA ARG A 112 -15.74 -15.31 -15.13
C ARG A 112 -16.67 -14.42 -15.97
N ALA A 113 -16.53 -13.11 -15.87
CA ALA A 113 -17.33 -12.15 -16.62
C ALA A 113 -16.80 -11.89 -18.03
N THR A 114 -15.47 -11.87 -18.22
CA THR A 114 -14.83 -11.48 -19.49
C THR A 114 -14.27 -12.65 -20.30
N GLY A 115 -14.12 -13.83 -19.69
CA GLY A 115 -13.44 -14.99 -20.27
C GLY A 115 -11.91 -14.90 -20.23
N THR A 116 -11.33 -13.85 -19.63
CA THR A 116 -9.88 -13.62 -19.58
C THR A 116 -9.43 -13.18 -18.21
N ILE A 117 -8.29 -13.70 -17.74
CA ILE A 117 -7.67 -13.25 -16.49
C ILE A 117 -6.97 -11.92 -16.77
N PRO A 118 -7.35 -10.81 -16.11
CA PRO A 118 -6.66 -9.55 -16.29
C PRO A 118 -5.25 -9.62 -15.70
N GLU A 119 -4.26 -9.22 -16.49
CA GLU A 119 -2.86 -9.14 -16.07
C GLU A 119 -2.41 -7.68 -15.94
N ASN A 120 -1.51 -7.41 -15.00
CA ASN A 120 -0.90 -6.08 -14.79
C ASN A 120 -1.92 -4.94 -14.51
N ILE A 121 -3.07 -5.29 -13.94
CA ILE A 121 -4.07 -4.33 -13.45
C ILE A 121 -4.12 -4.43 -11.93
N ASN A 122 -3.42 -3.51 -11.27
CA ASN A 122 -3.39 -3.39 -9.83
C ASN A 122 -3.74 -1.96 -9.41
N PHE A 123 -4.08 -1.76 -8.14
CA PHE A 123 -4.52 -0.45 -7.66
C PHE A 123 -3.80 -0.03 -6.39
N ALA A 124 -3.70 1.28 -6.21
CA ALA A 124 -3.24 1.90 -4.99
C ALA A 124 -4.12 3.09 -4.63
N ILE A 125 -4.41 3.28 -3.34
CA ILE A 125 -5.13 4.43 -2.81
C ILE A 125 -4.23 5.66 -2.95
N LYS A 126 -4.76 6.75 -3.51
CA LYS A 126 -4.01 7.99 -3.74
C LYS A 126 -3.60 8.67 -2.44
N THR A 127 -2.55 9.48 -2.53
CA THR A 127 -2.09 10.34 -1.42
C THR A 127 -3.15 11.33 -0.93
N GLY A 128 -4.09 11.77 -1.77
CA GLY A 128 -5.20 12.62 -1.35
C GLY A 128 -6.05 11.95 -0.26
N ALA A 129 -6.63 10.79 -0.58
CA ALA A 129 -7.41 10.01 0.38
C ALA A 129 -6.61 9.60 1.62
N LEU A 130 -5.32 9.26 1.46
CA LEU A 130 -4.43 8.99 2.58
C LEU A 130 -4.26 10.19 3.51
N ARG A 131 -4.04 11.40 2.95
CA ARG A 131 -3.88 12.62 3.74
C ARG A 131 -5.16 12.99 4.46
N ASP A 132 -6.30 12.96 3.76
CA ASP A 132 -7.59 13.23 4.37
C ASP A 132 -7.85 12.30 5.56
N PHE A 133 -7.50 11.01 5.43
CA PHE A 133 -7.60 10.04 6.52
C PHE A 133 -6.67 10.37 7.70
N LEU A 134 -5.42 10.76 7.43
CA LEU A 134 -4.45 11.14 8.47
C LEU A 134 -4.85 12.45 9.17
N ASP A 135 -5.30 13.45 8.43
CA ASP A 135 -5.76 14.75 8.94
C ASP A 135 -6.98 14.57 9.84
N ASN A 136 -7.97 13.79 9.39
CA ASN A 136 -9.16 13.45 10.19
C ASN A 136 -8.81 12.64 11.45
N SER A 137 -7.68 11.93 11.44
CA SER A 137 -7.17 11.19 12.59
C SER A 137 -6.18 12.00 13.45
N ALA A 138 -5.97 13.29 13.13
CA ALA A 138 -5.00 14.18 13.76
C ALA A 138 -3.55 13.63 13.79
N VAL A 139 -3.15 12.89 12.76
CA VAL A 139 -1.80 12.32 12.62
C VAL A 139 -0.92 13.24 11.78
N GLN A 140 0.17 13.71 12.37
CA GLN A 140 1.17 14.49 11.66
C GLN A 140 1.96 13.60 10.68
N TYR A 141 2.21 14.11 9.47
CA TYR A 141 3.01 13.43 8.46
C TYR A 141 3.98 14.40 7.77
N GLN A 142 5.03 13.85 7.17
CA GLN A 142 6.01 14.62 6.40
C GLN A 142 5.71 14.52 4.91
N THR A 143 5.94 15.60 4.17
CA THR A 143 5.84 15.63 2.71
C THR A 143 7.18 15.83 2.03
N ALA A 144 7.24 15.48 0.74
CA ALA A 144 8.40 15.74 -0.11
C ALA A 144 7.96 16.17 -1.51
N GLU A 145 8.69 17.13 -2.08
CA GLU A 145 8.47 17.61 -3.44
C GLU A 145 9.19 16.73 -4.47
N TRP A 146 8.51 16.42 -5.58
CA TRP A 146 9.11 15.67 -6.68
C TRP A 146 9.98 16.58 -7.55
N ARG A 147 11.18 16.12 -7.89
CA ARG A 147 12.08 16.72 -8.88
C ARG A 147 12.83 15.61 -9.60
N ASP A 148 13.05 15.73 -10.90
CA ASP A 148 13.75 14.69 -11.68
C ASP A 148 15.19 14.46 -11.18
N SER A 149 15.84 15.49 -10.64
CA SER A 149 17.18 15.37 -10.02
C SER A 149 17.19 14.56 -8.72
N LEU A 150 16.03 14.28 -8.13
CA LEU A 150 15.87 13.43 -6.94
C LEU A 150 15.59 11.96 -7.31
N LYS A 151 15.61 11.62 -8.61
CA LYS A 151 15.45 10.24 -9.06
C LYS A 151 16.58 9.38 -8.51
N ARG A 152 16.20 8.26 -7.92
CA ARG A 152 17.06 7.27 -7.26
C ARG A 152 16.89 5.92 -7.93
N GLU A 153 17.84 5.04 -7.68
CA GLU A 153 17.71 3.66 -8.14
C GLU A 153 16.79 2.86 -7.22
N THR A 154 16.09 1.88 -7.80
CA THR A 154 15.18 1.00 -7.05
C THR A 154 15.83 0.35 -5.81
N PRO A 155 17.09 -0.14 -5.84
CA PRO A 155 17.72 -0.73 -4.66
C PRO A 155 17.89 0.25 -3.49
N GLU A 156 18.10 1.53 -3.79
CA GLU A 156 18.24 2.57 -2.75
C GLU A 156 16.91 2.86 -2.08
N ILE A 157 15.83 2.97 -2.88
CA ILE A 157 14.46 3.13 -2.39
C ILE A 157 14.07 1.93 -1.52
N ALA A 158 14.39 0.71 -1.99
CA ALA A 158 14.09 -0.52 -1.28
C ALA A 158 14.85 -0.64 0.06
N LYS A 159 16.11 -0.19 0.09
CA LYS A 159 16.91 -0.16 1.31
C LYS A 159 16.27 0.73 2.38
N ASP A 160 15.87 1.94 2.01
CA ASP A 160 15.24 2.87 2.95
C ASP A 160 13.86 2.38 3.40
N ALA A 161 13.09 1.80 2.46
CA ALA A 161 11.74 1.32 2.72
C ALA A 161 11.65 0.24 3.79
N ARG A 162 12.74 -0.51 4.05
CA ARG A 162 12.81 -1.47 5.16
C ARG A 162 12.60 -0.81 6.53
N GLY A 163 12.93 0.48 6.68
CA GLY A 163 12.78 1.19 7.95
C GLY A 163 11.33 1.47 8.35
N TYR A 164 10.41 1.46 7.37
CA TYR A 164 9.02 1.88 7.58
C TYR A 164 7.98 1.03 6.83
N THR A 165 8.39 -0.12 6.29
CA THR A 165 7.48 -1.14 5.75
C THR A 165 7.51 -2.33 6.70
N LEU A 166 6.37 -2.65 7.32
CA LEU A 166 6.29 -3.66 8.37
C LEU A 166 5.32 -4.77 8.00
N LEU A 167 5.69 -6.01 8.31
CA LEU A 167 4.77 -7.13 8.26
C LEU A 167 3.83 -7.06 9.46
N ILE A 168 2.53 -6.93 9.18
CA ILE A 168 1.47 -6.95 10.18
C ILE A 168 0.69 -8.26 10.04
N VAL A 169 0.57 -9.00 11.15
CA VAL A 169 -0.18 -10.26 11.20
C VAL A 169 -1.21 -10.23 12.32
N CYS A 170 -2.40 -10.72 12.04
CA CYS A 170 -3.42 -10.97 13.05
C CYS A 170 -3.17 -12.34 13.68
N LYS A 171 -2.85 -12.36 14.98
CA LYS A 171 -2.81 -13.59 15.78
C LYS A 171 -4.13 -13.71 16.54
N VAL A 172 -4.93 -14.70 16.19
CA VAL A 172 -6.14 -15.04 16.99
C VAL A 172 -5.66 -15.76 18.24
N ASN A 173 -5.96 -15.23 19.42
CA ASN A 173 -5.70 -15.95 20.66
C ASN A 173 -6.72 -17.10 20.78
N GLU A 174 -6.24 -18.32 20.99
CA GLU A 174 -7.09 -19.52 21.13
C GLU A 174 -8.10 -19.42 22.29
N GLN A 175 -7.91 -18.50 23.23
CA GLN A 175 -8.83 -18.28 24.37
C GLN A 175 -10.16 -17.60 23.99
N SER A 176 -10.28 -16.95 22.83
CA SER A 176 -11.54 -16.33 22.38
C SER A 176 -12.36 -17.20 21.41
N ALA A 177 -11.89 -18.41 21.08
CA ALA A 177 -12.60 -19.35 20.21
C ALA A 177 -13.65 -20.22 20.96
N GLY A 178 -13.74 -20.12 22.29
CA GLY A 178 -14.65 -20.92 23.12
C GLY A 178 -16.08 -20.38 23.28
N ALA A 179 -16.39 -19.18 22.78
CA ALA A 179 -17.69 -18.53 23.01
C ALA A 179 -18.45 -18.29 21.69
N LYS A 180 -18.70 -19.36 20.93
CA LYS A 180 -19.89 -19.54 20.08
C LYS A 180 -19.85 -20.91 19.38
N LYS A 181 -20.61 -21.85 19.92
CA LYS A 181 -21.30 -22.89 19.16
C LYS A 181 -22.78 -22.90 19.63
N PRO A 182 -23.72 -23.27 18.75
CA PRO A 182 -25.15 -22.96 18.86
C PRO A 182 -25.81 -23.55 20.11
#